data_AF-A0A377XZT9-F1
#
_entry.id   AF-A0A377XZT9-F1
#
_cell.length_a   1.000
_cell.length_b   1.000
_cell.length_c   1.000
_cell.angle_alpha   90.00
_cell.angle_beta   90.00
_cell.angle_gamma   90.00
#
_symmetry.space_group_name_H-M   'P 1'
#
loop_
_entity.id
_entity.type
_entity.pdbx_description
1 polymer ?
#
loop_
_entity_poly.entity_id
_entity_poly.type
_entity_poly.pdbx_seq_one_letter_code
_entity_poly.pdbx_strand_id
1 'polypeptide(L)' 'MSIDISVIWFVIIVFATLMYIVMDGFDLGIGMLFSVVHDGEERDVMVNSVAPVWDGNET' A
#
# COMPACT_ATOMS: atom_id res chain seq x y z
N MET A 1 34.57 11.91 3.14
CA MET A 1 33.41 12.29 2.31
C MET A 1 32.34 12.80 3.24
N SER A 2 31.93 14.06 3.12
CA SER A 2 30.72 14.56 3.77
C SER A 2 29.51 13.95 3.06
N ILE A 3 28.59 13.37 3.82
CA ILE A 3 27.33 12.90 3.24
C ILE A 3 26.50 14.14 2.90
N ASP A 4 26.10 14.24 1.64
CA ASP A 4 25.26 15.35 1.17
C ASP A 4 23.84 15.19 1.73
N ILE A 5 23.36 16.22 2.41
CA ILE A 5 22.02 16.27 2.98
C ILE A 5 20.94 16.15 1.91
N SER A 6 21.21 16.63 0.69
CA SER A 6 20.31 16.47 -0.46
C SER A 6 20.15 15.00 -0.87
N VAL A 7 21.21 14.21 -0.80
CA VAL A 7 21.16 12.76 -1.10
C VAL A 7 20.36 12.03 -0.01
N ILE A 8 20.56 12.40 1.26
CA ILE A 8 19.77 11.81 2.37
C ILE A 8 18.28 12.07 2.16
N TRP A 9 17.90 13.32 1.90
CA TRP A 9 16.49 13.67 1.67
C TRP A 9 15.91 13.01 0.42
N PHE A 10 16.69 12.91 -0.66
CA PHE A 10 16.27 12.19 -1.85
C PHE A 10 15.92 10.73 -1.54
N VAL A 11 16.77 10.02 -0.81
CA VAL A 11 16.52 8.62 -0.41
C VAL A 11 15.28 8.51 0.47
N ILE A 12 15.12 9.40 1.45
CA ILE A 12 13.96 9.40 2.34
C ILE A 12 12.66 9.59 1.55
N ILE A 13 12.63 10.57 0.63
CA ILE A 13 11.44 10.87 -0.17
C ILE A 13 11.11 9.69 -1.08
N VAL A 14 12.10 9.16 -1.81
CA VAL A 14 11.89 7.99 -2.69
C VAL A 14 11.38 6.79 -1.90
N PHE A 15 11.98 6.51 -0.75
CA PHE A 15 11.56 5.42 0.10
C PHE A 15 10.13 5.62 0.63
N ALA A 16 9.80 6.82 1.13
CA ALA A 16 8.46 7.15 1.60
C ALA A 16 7.41 7.04 0.48
N THR A 17 7.72 7.53 -0.73
CA THR A 17 6.83 7.40 -1.89
C THR A 17 6.63 5.94 -2.30
N LEU A 18 7.68 5.12 -2.29
CA LEU A 18 7.55 3.69 -2.59
C LEU A 18 6.70 2.98 -1.54
N MET A 19 6.90 3.27 -0.25
CA MET A 19 6.07 2.73 0.82
C MET A 19 4.60 3.12 0.65
N TYR A 20 4.32 4.39 0.33
CA TYR A 20 2.97 4.85 0.02
C TYR A 20 2.35 4.09 -1.15
N ILE A 21 3.07 3.94 -2.27
CA ILE A 21 2.57 3.19 -3.44
C ILE A 21 2.28 1.73 -3.11
N VAL A 22 3.11 1.09 -2.28
CA VAL A 22 2.93 -0.33 -1.92
C VAL A 22 1.76 -0.50 -0.96
N MET A 23 1.68 0.30 0.11
CA MET A 23 0.62 0.19 1.12
C MET A 23 -0.74 0.60 0.54
N ASP A 24 -0.84 1.82 0.02
CA ASP A 24 -2.10 2.36 -0.50
C ASP A 24 -2.50 1.73 -1.85
N GLY A 25 -1.51 1.41 -2.69
CA GLY A 25 -1.76 0.75 -3.97
C GLY A 25 -2.26 -0.70 -3.82
N PHE A 26 -1.92 -1.38 -2.73
CA PHE A 26 -2.50 -2.69 -2.41
C PHE A 26 -3.99 -2.58 -2.06
N ASP A 27 -4.35 -1.65 -1.16
CA ASP A 27 -5.74 -1.41 -0.74
C ASP A 27 -6.63 -1.01 -1.93
N LEU A 28 -6.17 -0.04 -2.72
CA LEU A 28 -6.86 0.41 -3.94
C LEU A 28 -6.90 -0.68 -5.03
N GLY A 29 -5.84 -1.49 -5.13
CA GLY A 29 -5.75 -2.62 -6.05
C GLY A 29 -6.81 -3.69 -5.78
N ILE A 30 -6.97 -4.07 -4.51
CA ILE A 30 -8.03 -4.99 -4.09
C ILE A 30 -9.41 -4.37 -4.33
N GLY A 31 -9.60 -3.08 -4.02
CA GLY A 31 -10.84 -2.36 -4.30
C GLY A 31 -11.23 -2.38 -5.79
N MET A 32 -10.27 -2.23 -6.70
CA MET A 32 -10.50 -2.34 -8.15
C MET A 32 -10.90 -3.77 -8.55
N LEU A 33 -10.18 -4.79 -8.07
CA LEU A 33 -10.47 -6.20 -8.37
C LEU A 33 -11.80 -6.69 -7.79
N PHE A 34 -12.23 -6.12 -6.67
CA PHE A 34 -13.50 -6.45 -6.01
C PHE A 34 -14.72 -6.23 -6.94
N SER A 35 -14.62 -5.30 -7.88
CA SER A 35 -15.66 -5.05 -8.89
C SER A 35 -15.79 -6.16 -9.95
N VAL A 36 -14.72 -6.94 -10.16
CA VAL A 36 -14.63 -7.97 -11.20
C VAL A 36 -14.89 -9.37 -10.64
N VAL A 37 -14.52 -9.61 -9.38
CA VAL A 37 -14.79 -10.86 -8.67
C VAL A 37 -16.26 -10.88 -8.23
N HIS A 38 -17.00 -11.92 -8.60
CA HIS A 38 -18.43 -12.07 -8.28
C HIS A 38 -18.70 -13.18 -7.26
N ASP A 39 -17.72 -14.06 -7.02
CA ASP A 39 -17.83 -15.12 -6.04
C ASP A 39 -17.77 -14.56 -4.61
N GLY A 40 -18.65 -15.03 -3.74
CA GLY A 40 -18.78 -14.53 -2.37
C GLY A 40 -17.62 -14.96 -1.47
N GLU A 41 -17.12 -16.19 -1.65
CA GLU A 41 -16.02 -16.73 -0.84
C GLU A 41 -14.70 -16.03 -1.21
N GLU A 42 -14.45 -15.79 -2.51
CA GLU A 42 -13.30 -15.02 -2.96
C GLU A 42 -13.33 -13.57 -2.46
N ARG A 43 -14.50 -12.93 -2.43
CA ARG A 43 -14.67 -11.58 -1.87
C ARG A 43 -14.35 -11.51 -0.38
N ASP A 44 -14.80 -12.49 0.40
CA ASP A 44 -14.49 -12.56 1.83
C ASP A 44 -12.98 -12.75 2.05
N VAL A 45 -12.31 -13.57 1.24
CA VAL A 45 -10.85 -13.72 1.30
C VAL A 45 -10.14 -12.41 0.98
N MET A 46 -10.59 -11.68 -0.06
CA MET A 46 -10.02 -10.38 -0.42
C MET A 46 -10.14 -9.36 0.72
N VAL A 47 -11.32 -9.23 1.32
CA VAL A 47 -11.55 -8.28 2.43
C VAL A 47 -10.71 -8.65 3.66
N ASN A 48 -10.69 -9.93 4.05
CA ASN A 48 -9.89 -10.40 5.19
C ASN A 48 -8.39 -10.21 4.99
N SER A 49 -7.91 -10.19 3.73
CA SER A 49 -6.50 -9.91 3.42
C SER A 49 -6.13 -8.43 3.54
N VAL A 50 -7.07 -7.50 3.30
CA VAL A 50 -6.86 -6.05 3.33
C VAL A 50 -7.11 -5.45 4.71
N ALA A 51 -8.10 -5.95 5.45
CA ALA A 51 -8.57 -5.34 6.69
C ALA A 51 -7.46 -5.03 7.73
N PRO A 52 -6.46 -5.91 8.00
CA PRO A 52 -5.40 -5.58 8.95
C PRO A 52 -4.37 -4.58 8.41
N VAL A 53 -4.17 -4.52 7.10
CA VAL A 53 -3.20 -3.61 6.46
C VAL A 53 -3.78 -2.21 6.36
N TRP A 54 -5.05 -2.11 5.96
CA TRP A 54 -5.79 -0.86 5.85
C TRP A 54 -5.94 -0.17 7.21
N ASP A 55 -6.29 -0.90 8.27
CA ASP A 55 -6.36 -0.36 9.64
C ASP A 55 -5.01 0.17 10.14
N GLY A 56 -3.91 -0.51 9.78
CA GLY A 56 -2.55 -0.05 10.07
C GLY A 56 -2.05 1.12 9.21
N ASN A 57 -2.71 1.41 8.09
CA ASN A 57 -2.40 2.54 7.21
C ASN A 57 -3.18 3.80 7.60
N GLU A 58 -4.42 3.66 8.09
CA GLU A 58 -5.30 4.77 8.48
C GLU A 58 -5.21 5.18 9.97
N THR A 59 -4.45 4.48 10.81
CA THR A 59 -4.19 4.82 12.23
C THR A 59 -2.83 5.51 12.42
#